data_AF-X0YQH0-F1
#
_entry.id   AF-X0YQH0-F1
#
_cell.length_a   1.000
_cell.length_b   1.000
_cell.length_c   1.000
_cell.angle_alpha   90.00
_cell.angle_beta   90.00
_cell.angle_gamma   90.00
#
_symmetry.space_group_name_H-M   'P 1'
#
loop_
_entity.id
_entity.type
_entity.pdbx_description
1 polymer ?
#
loop_
_entity_poly.entity_id
_entity_poly.type
_entity_poly.pdbx_seq_one_letter_code
_entity_poly.pdbx_strand_id
1 'polypeptide(L)' 'MLPAEQGELAALGLGITNMAPRATARADELTAAELLAGGRRLRELVARARPGWLAIVGITAYRTAFAASAAV' A
#
# COMPACT_ATOMS: atom_id res chain seq x y z
N MET A 1 -17.71 10.06 2.49
CA MET A 1 -16.33 10.44 2.81
C MET A 1 -15.76 11.29 1.69
N LEU A 2 -15.43 12.54 1.99
CA LEU A 2 -14.66 13.44 1.15
C LEU A 2 -13.16 13.16 1.36
N PRO A 3 -12.28 13.45 0.38
CA PRO A 3 -10.84 13.27 0.55
C PRO A 3 -10.24 13.99 1.78
N ALA A 4 -10.84 15.11 2.19
CA ALA A 4 -10.41 15.88 3.36
C ALA A 4 -10.72 15.18 4.70
N GLU A 5 -11.60 14.18 4.73
CA GLU A 5 -12.04 13.49 5.95
C GLU A 5 -11.13 12.31 6.31
N GLN A 6 -9.94 12.19 5.68
CA GLN A 6 -9.01 11.08 5.92
C GLN A 6 -8.56 10.96 7.38
N GLY A 7 -8.56 12.06 8.14
CA GLY A 7 -8.26 12.06 9.58
C GLY A 7 -9.27 11.27 10.43
N GLU A 8 -10.50 11.08 9.94
CA GLU A 8 -11.56 10.36 10.64
C GLU A 8 -11.42 8.83 10.52
N LEU A 9 -10.61 8.35 9.56
CA LEU A 9 -10.39 6.90 9.37
C LEU A 9 -9.86 6.23 10.62
N ALA A 10 -8.99 6.91 11.37
CA ALA A 10 -8.43 6.37 12.61
C ALA A 10 -9.53 6.09 13.66
N ALA A 11 -10.56 6.93 13.73
CA ALA A 11 -11.70 6.72 14.63
C ALA A 11 -12.55 5.51 14.21
N LEU A 12 -12.51 5.15 12.93
CA LEU A 12 -13.16 3.95 12.37
C LEU A 12 -12.27 2.70 12.44
N GLY A 13 -11.07 2.79 13.02
CA GLY A 13 -10.09 1.70 13.05
C GLY A 13 -9.48 1.39 11.67
N LEU A 14 -9.59 2.33 10.73
CA LEU A 14 -9.07 2.21 9.37
C LEU A 14 -7.78 3.04 9.21
N GLY A 15 -6.90 2.54 8.34
CA GLY A 15 -5.69 3.24 7.94
C GLY A 15 -5.53 3.24 6.43
N ILE A 16 -4.93 4.29 5.88
CA ILE A 16 -4.58 4.37 4.47
C ILE A 16 -3.11 4.76 4.34
N THR A 17 -2.42 4.13 3.41
CA THR A 17 -1.00 4.39 3.15
C THR A 17 -0.70 4.16 1.67
N ASN A 18 0.34 4.84 1.18
CA ASN A 18 0.81 4.67 -0.18
C ASN A 18 2.03 3.75 -0.20
N MET A 19 2.04 2.80 -1.12
CA MET A 19 3.15 1.85 -1.27
C MET A 19 4.40 2.53 -1.84
N ALA A 20 4.26 3.51 -2.72
CA ALA A 20 5.36 4.31 -3.25
C ALA A 20 5.30 5.75 -2.70
N PRO A 21 6.45 6.35 -2.32
CA PRO A 21 6.50 7.72 -1.81
C PRO A 21 6.29 8.76 -2.91
N ARG A 22 6.48 8.39 -4.19
CA ARG A 22 6.30 9.28 -5.34
C ARG A 22 4.85 9.28 -5.78
N ALA A 23 4.23 10.46 -5.83
CA ALA A 23 2.97 10.65 -6.54
C ALA A 23 3.23 10.44 -8.04
N THR A 24 2.64 9.40 -8.62
CA THR A 24 2.69 9.14 -10.05
C THR A 24 1.29 9.33 -10.61
N ALA A 25 1.17 9.88 -11.82
CA ALA A 25 -0.14 10.05 -12.46
C ALA A 25 -0.78 8.69 -12.75
N ARG A 26 0.04 7.65 -12.90
CA ARG A 26 -0.36 6.26 -13.08
C ARG A 26 0.57 5.29 -12.36
N ALA A 27 0.01 4.18 -11.89
CA ALA A 27 0.73 3.14 -11.15
C ALA A 27 1.76 2.37 -12.01
N ASP A 28 1.67 2.44 -13.33
CA ASP A 28 2.59 1.82 -14.30
C ASP A 28 3.89 2.61 -14.50
N GLU A 29 3.96 3.86 -14.03
CA GLU A 29 5.19 4.66 -14.01
C GLU A 29 6.13 4.31 -12.84
N LEU A 30 5.69 3.44 -11.93
CA LEU A 30 6.53 2.96 -10.83
C LEU A 30 7.45 1.86 -11.34
N THR A 31 8.75 2.07 -11.16
CA THR A 31 9.76 1.06 -11.48
C THR A 31 9.63 -0.15 -10.57
N ALA A 32 10.09 -1.31 -11.02
CA ALA A 32 10.11 -2.52 -10.19
C ALA A 32 10.90 -2.32 -8.89
N ALA A 33 11.98 -1.53 -8.93
CA ALA A 33 12.78 -1.20 -7.75
C ALA A 33 12.00 -0.37 -6.71
N GLU A 34 11.22 0.62 -7.15
CA GLU A 34 10.34 1.40 -6.29
C GLU A 34 9.24 0.53 -5.65
N LEU A 35 8.65 -0.38 -6.43
CA LEU A 35 7.64 -1.32 -5.92
C LEU A 35 8.23 -2.27 -4.86
N LEU A 36 9.43 -2.81 -5.09
CA LEU A 36 10.13 -3.67 -4.13
C LEU A 36 10.52 -2.90 -2.85
N ALA A 37 10.98 -1.65 -2.97
CA ALA A 37 11.26 -0.80 -1.82
C ALA A 37 9.97 -0.47 -1.04
N GLY A 38 8.89 -0.16 -1.76
CA GLY A 38 7.57 0.07 -1.20
C GLY A 38 7.02 -1.13 -0.44
N GLY A 39 7.14 -2.32 -1.02
CA GLY A 39 6.74 -3.58 -0.37
C GLY A 39 7.48 -3.84 0.93
N ARG A 40 8.80 -3.58 0.99
CA ARG A 40 9.59 -3.67 2.23
C ARG A 40 9.08 -2.70 3.30
N ARG A 41 8.87 -1.43 2.95
CA ARG A 41 8.33 -0.42 3.87
C ARG A 41 6.93 -0.78 4.37
N LEU A 42 6.08 -1.30 3.49
CA LEU A 42 4.72 -1.72 3.83
C LEU A 42 4.73 -2.91 4.81
N ARG A 43 5.62 -3.90 4.60
CA ARG A 43 5.80 -5.01 5.55
C ARG A 43 6.18 -4.52 6.94
N GLU A 44 7.12 -3.59 7.03
CA GLU A 44 7.52 -3.01 8.32
C GLU A 44 6.37 -2.24 8.99
N LEU A 45 5.59 -1.50 8.21
CA LEU A 45 4.43 -0.77 8.74
C LEU A 45 3.38 -1.73 9.29
N VAL A 46 3.04 -2.78 8.54
CA VAL A 46 2.08 -3.81 8.94
C VAL A 46 2.58 -4.55 10.18
N ALA A 47 3.86 -4.88 10.27
CA ALA A 47 4.45 -5.51 11.45
C ALA A 47 4.32 -4.65 12.72
N ARG A 48 4.46 -3.32 12.60
CA ARG A 48 4.29 -2.38 13.71
C ARG A 48 2.81 -2.13 14.05
N ALA A 49 1.98 -1.89 13.03
CA ALA A 49 0.58 -1.52 13.20
C ALA A 49 -0.33 -2.73 13.54
N ARG A 50 0.09 -3.94 13.16
CA ARG A 50 -0.64 -5.20 13.35
C ARG A 50 -2.15 -5.11 13.00
N PRO A 51 -2.51 -4.65 11.79
CA PRO A 51 -3.90 -4.59 11.38
C PRO A 51 -4.47 -6.01 11.22
N GLY A 52 -5.79 -6.17 11.39
CA GLY A 52 -6.46 -7.44 11.14
C GLY A 52 -6.46 -7.86 9.66
N TRP A 53 -6.36 -6.89 8.75
CA TRP A 53 -6.29 -7.10 7.31
C TRP A 53 -5.52 -5.97 6.61
N LEU A 54 -4.99 -6.26 5.42
CA LEU A 54 -4.34 -5.29 4.54
C LEU A 54 -4.96 -5.40 3.15
N ALA A 55 -5.63 -4.35 2.69
CA ALA A 55 -6.14 -4.27 1.32
C ALA A 55 -5.14 -3.55 0.43
N ILE A 56 -4.77 -4.16 -0.69
CA ILE A 56 -3.88 -3.57 -1.70
C ILE A 56 -4.65 -3.35 -2.98
N VAL A 57 -4.72 -2.09 -3.42
CA VAL A 57 -5.43 -1.70 -4.65
C VAL A 57 -4.44 -1.76 -5.82
N GLY A 58 -4.41 -2.89 -6.53
CA GLY A 58 -3.59 -3.09 -7.74
C GLY A 58 -2.79 -4.39 -7.72
N ILE A 59 -3.23 -5.39 -8.49
CA ILE A 59 -2.63 -6.74 -8.51
C ILE A 59 -1.20 -6.76 -9.08
N THR A 60 -0.91 -5.96 -10.12
CA THR A 60 0.43 -5.91 -10.73
C THR A 60 1.45 -5.36 -9.75
N ALA A 61 1.10 -4.27 -9.06
CA ALA A 61 1.95 -3.64 -8.06
C ALA A 61 2.20 -4.59 -6.87
N TYR A 62 1.15 -5.31 -6.42
CA TYR A 62 1.28 -6.36 -5.41
C TYR A 62 2.25 -7.46 -5.81
N ARG A 63 2.06 -8.07 -7.00
CA ARG A 63 2.90 -9.17 -7.48
C ARG A 63 4.38 -8.77 -7.53
N THR A 64 4.68 -7.58 -8.02
CA THR A 64 6.05 -7.06 -8.07
C THR A 64 6.60 -6.76 -6.68
N ALA A 65 5.84 -6.05 -5.82
CA ALA A 65 6.29 -5.63 -4.49
C ALA A 65 6.52 -6.81 -3.53
N PHE A 66 5.75 -7.89 -3.68
CA PHE A 66 5.78 -9.05 -2.79
C PHE A 66 6.41 -10.31 -3.41
N ALA A 67 6.86 -10.24 -4.67
CA ALA A 67 7.36 -11.39 -5.43
C ALA A 67 6.38 -12.58 -5.42
N ALA A 68 5.08 -12.29 -5.47
CA ALA A 68 4.01 -13.27 -5.39
C ALA A 68 3.50 -13.65 -6.78
N SER A 69 3.28 -14.95 -7.02
CA SER A 69 2.69 -15.45 -8.28
C SER A 69 1.16 -15.31 -8.30
N ALA A 70 0.50 -15.22 -7.15
CA ALA A 70 -0.95 -15.04 -7.00
C ALA A 70 -1.27 -14.08 -5.83
N ALA A 71 -2.39 -13.35 -5.93
CA ALA A 71 -2.99 -12.65 -4.80
C ALA A 71 -3.92 -13.62 -4.06
N VAL A 72 -3.90 -13.57 -2.72
CA VAL A 72 -4.71 -14.42 -1.83
C VAL A 72 -5.89 -13.63 -1.30
#